data_AF-A0AA96XMS4-F1
#
_entry.id   AF-A0AA96XMS4-F1
#
_cell.length_a   1.000
_cell.length_b   1.000
_cell.length_c   1.000
_cell.angle_alpha   90.00
_cell.angle_beta   90.00
_cell.angle_gamma   90.00
#
_symmetry.space_group_name_H-M   'P 1'
#
loop_
_entity.id
_entity.type
_entity.pdbx_description
1 polymer ?
#
loop_
_entity_poly.entity_id
_entity_poly.type
_entity_poly.pdbx_seq_one_letter_code
_entity_poly.pdbx_strand_id
1 'polypeptide(L)'
;MIDHGVVRLGVAPAGHLNLPCPTNTVSSGTFGTRTIGLRYLPTNGEAAAPGSACEGWGVASADLGISGYSSADCGASSNLTVEINAPSPISTMSVVRVGNTFRVTHIYTPSPVTNHLYQVDVLIENIGTAFISDLRYTRGIDYDILPNTFSEYVTVAGTAGNPWVVSAVDNNFVSLDPLAINYSLMGGTGDFTNVGPGDLGAQLDFRLGSLAVGQVRSFRTFYGAAGNQADALNALSAVGASTYSLAKGNWNGTGDPLSPTGAPAGTFGATTGQPNTFMYGFRPPESPTSCTVECPGILSHGVYTVDHSGDLDRCVVNGQYANNTVAVTYLFGERVEFTCSDYGSPHGNPCNVGPGADTCNLAAFQSLCSSPTFAQYCL
;
A
#
# COMPACT_ATOMS: atom_id res chain seq x y z
N MET A 1 11.43 3.43 -12.76
CA MET A 1 11.91 2.14 -12.22
C MET A 1 12.58 2.44 -10.91
N ILE A 2 12.23 1.69 -9.86
CA ILE A 2 12.81 1.77 -8.53
C ILE A 2 13.34 0.38 -8.12
N ASP A 3 14.45 0.36 -7.41
CA ASP A 3 15.19 -0.85 -7.05
C ASP A 3 15.84 -0.72 -5.66
N HIS A 4 15.69 -1.75 -4.82
CA HIS A 4 16.34 -1.87 -3.50
C HIS A 4 17.19 -3.16 -3.32
N GLY A 5 17.51 -3.86 -4.41
CA GLY A 5 18.39 -5.02 -4.44
C GLY A 5 17.70 -6.38 -4.32
N VAL A 6 16.41 -6.44 -4.01
CA VAL A 6 15.63 -7.69 -3.92
C VAL A 6 14.40 -7.64 -4.83
N VAL A 7 13.57 -6.61 -4.67
CA VAL A 7 12.41 -6.31 -5.51
C VAL A 7 12.72 -5.11 -6.39
N ARG A 8 12.17 -5.09 -7.60
CA ARG A 8 12.24 -3.94 -8.51
C ARG A 8 10.85 -3.66 -9.07
N LEU A 9 10.43 -2.41 -9.04
CA LEU A 9 9.13 -1.96 -9.56
C LEU A 9 9.31 -1.00 -10.74
N GLY A 10 8.48 -1.18 -11.76
CA GLY A 10 8.39 -0.24 -12.88
C GLY A 10 7.14 0.60 -12.74
N VAL A 11 7.20 1.62 -11.89
CA VAL A 11 6.08 2.54 -11.67
C VAL A 11 6.00 3.57 -12.80
N ALA A 12 4.84 3.67 -13.43
CA ALA A 12 4.50 4.67 -14.43
C ALA A 12 4.14 6.02 -13.78
N PRO A 13 4.16 7.15 -14.53
CA PRO A 13 3.83 8.47 -13.97
C PRO A 13 2.46 8.57 -13.29
N ALA A 14 1.48 7.76 -13.74
CA ALA A 14 0.14 7.71 -13.16
C ALA A 14 0.02 6.71 -11.98
N GLY A 15 1.12 6.14 -11.49
CA GLY A 15 1.14 5.32 -10.28
C GLY A 15 0.68 3.86 -10.45
N HIS A 16 0.38 3.38 -11.66
CA HIS A 16 0.33 1.95 -11.97
C HIS A 16 1.74 1.42 -12.28
N LEU A 17 1.92 0.10 -12.31
CA LEU A 17 3.17 -0.60 -12.64
C LEU A 17 3.33 -0.76 -14.16
N ASN A 18 4.25 -1.62 -14.59
CA ASN A 18 4.50 -1.98 -15.99
C ASN A 18 5.16 -0.87 -16.83
N LEU A 19 6.29 -0.36 -16.35
CA LEU A 19 7.12 0.61 -17.07
C LEU A 19 7.98 -0.09 -18.15
N PRO A 20 7.83 0.27 -19.45
CA PRO A 20 8.70 -0.24 -20.50
C PRO A 20 10.17 0.12 -20.25
N CYS A 21 11.05 -0.87 -20.24
CA CYS A 21 12.48 -0.69 -19.99
C CYS A 21 13.34 -1.43 -21.03
N PRO A 22 13.48 -0.92 -22.27
CA PRO A 22 14.05 -1.67 -23.39
C PRO A 22 15.51 -2.10 -23.22
N THR A 23 16.24 -1.51 -22.28
CA THR A 23 17.64 -1.83 -21.98
C THR A 23 17.82 -2.88 -20.89
N ASN A 24 16.74 -3.31 -20.21
CA ASN A 24 16.82 -4.33 -19.17
C ASN A 24 17.02 -5.74 -19.75
N THR A 25 17.50 -6.63 -18.88
CA THR A 25 17.50 -8.08 -19.14
C THR A 25 16.07 -8.59 -19.27
N VAL A 26 15.87 -9.52 -20.18
CA VAL A 26 14.62 -10.27 -20.29
C VAL A 26 14.43 -11.06 -19.00
N SER A 27 13.22 -11.08 -18.44
CA SER A 27 12.92 -11.87 -17.25
C SER A 27 13.07 -13.37 -17.50
N SER A 28 13.30 -14.12 -16.43
CA SER A 28 13.35 -15.58 -16.46
C SER A 28 11.96 -16.20 -16.65
N GLY A 29 11.91 -17.49 -17.00
CA GLY A 29 10.68 -18.20 -17.31
C GLY A 29 10.24 -18.05 -18.77
N THR A 30 9.15 -18.73 -19.12
CA THR A 30 8.52 -18.59 -20.44
C THR A 30 8.02 -17.16 -20.68
N PHE A 31 8.00 -16.72 -21.94
CA PHE A 31 7.47 -15.42 -22.34
C PHE A 31 8.07 -14.20 -21.61
N GLY A 32 9.34 -14.30 -21.20
CA GLY A 32 10.02 -13.23 -20.48
C GLY A 32 9.99 -11.88 -21.20
N THR A 33 9.98 -10.80 -20.42
CA THR A 33 9.85 -9.41 -20.89
C THR A 33 10.93 -8.49 -20.34
N ARG A 34 11.16 -7.38 -21.03
CA ARG A 34 12.02 -6.28 -20.56
C ARG A 34 11.24 -5.20 -19.80
N THR A 35 9.92 -5.18 -19.92
CA THR A 35 9.05 -4.32 -19.11
C THR A 35 9.18 -4.72 -17.65
N ILE A 36 9.27 -3.74 -16.75
CA ILE A 36 9.33 -4.00 -15.31
C ILE A 36 7.95 -3.72 -14.74
N GLY A 37 7.32 -4.73 -14.17
CA GLY A 37 6.11 -4.59 -13.38
C GLY A 37 6.46 -4.72 -11.90
N LEU A 38 6.46 -5.97 -11.45
CA LEU A 38 6.90 -6.46 -10.15
C LEU A 38 7.95 -7.56 -10.38
N ARG A 39 9.23 -7.21 -10.21
CA ARG A 39 10.35 -8.11 -10.49
C ARG A 39 11.07 -8.57 -9.23
N TYR A 40 11.30 -9.87 -9.11
CA TYR A 40 12.14 -10.47 -8.07
C TYR A 40 13.55 -10.71 -8.61
N LEU A 41 14.52 -9.93 -8.14
CA LEU A 41 15.88 -9.93 -8.67
C LEU A 41 16.62 -11.26 -8.50
N PRO A 42 16.48 -12.02 -7.38
CA PRO A 42 17.18 -13.30 -7.21
C PRO A 42 16.86 -14.35 -8.28
N THR A 43 15.63 -14.37 -8.82
CA THR A 43 15.27 -15.24 -9.94
C THR A 43 15.22 -14.50 -11.27
N ASN A 44 15.39 -13.18 -11.27
CA ASN A 44 15.05 -12.27 -12.38
C ASN A 44 13.62 -12.52 -12.91
N GLY A 45 12.73 -12.97 -12.02
CA GLY A 45 11.34 -13.28 -12.33
C GLY A 45 10.49 -12.02 -12.40
N GLU A 46 9.62 -11.93 -13.38
CA GLU A 46 8.65 -10.85 -13.53
C GLU A 46 7.24 -11.40 -13.31
N ALA A 47 6.39 -10.62 -12.64
CA ALA A 47 5.06 -11.09 -12.26
C ALA A 47 3.89 -10.32 -12.86
N ALA A 48 4.08 -9.11 -13.40
CA ALA A 48 2.93 -8.26 -13.76
C ALA A 48 2.95 -7.73 -15.20
N ALA A 49 4.03 -8.00 -15.94
CA ALA A 49 4.34 -7.36 -17.21
C ALA A 49 4.39 -8.27 -18.44
N PRO A 50 4.58 -9.61 -18.36
CA PRO A 50 4.36 -10.50 -19.49
C PRO A 50 2.92 -10.37 -20.03
N GLY A 51 2.69 -10.86 -21.25
CA GLY A 51 1.36 -10.84 -21.85
C GLY A 51 0.72 -9.45 -21.91
N SER A 52 -0.46 -9.33 -21.29
CA SER A 52 -1.19 -8.07 -21.17
C SER A 52 -0.84 -7.45 -19.82
N ALA A 53 -0.31 -6.23 -19.82
CA ALA A 53 0.20 -5.57 -18.63
C ALA A 53 -0.93 -5.02 -17.74
N CYS A 54 -1.82 -5.90 -17.30
CA CYS A 54 -3.05 -5.60 -16.60
C CYS A 54 -2.78 -5.42 -15.12
N GLU A 55 -2.06 -4.38 -14.75
CA GLU A 55 -1.90 -3.92 -13.38
C GLU A 55 -2.43 -2.49 -13.28
N GLY A 56 -3.07 -2.16 -12.17
CA GLY A 56 -3.45 -0.78 -11.95
C GLY A 56 -4.31 -0.54 -10.71
N TRP A 57 -4.91 0.64 -10.68
CA TRP A 57 -5.66 1.15 -9.53
C TRP A 57 -6.84 2.03 -9.94
N GLY A 58 -7.80 2.20 -9.03
CA GLY A 58 -8.90 3.14 -9.20
C GLY A 58 -9.35 3.75 -7.88
N VAL A 59 -9.99 4.93 -7.95
CA VAL A 59 -10.63 5.61 -6.83
C VAL A 59 -12.02 6.08 -7.25
N ALA A 60 -12.99 6.04 -6.32
CA ALA A 60 -14.32 6.55 -6.60
C ALA A 60 -15.02 7.11 -5.36
N SER A 61 -15.94 8.04 -5.60
CA SER A 61 -17.07 8.31 -4.71
C SER A 61 -18.26 7.57 -5.28
N ALA A 62 -18.66 6.50 -4.59
CA ALA A 62 -19.78 5.68 -5.02
C ALA A 62 -21.13 6.39 -4.86
N ASP A 63 -21.23 7.26 -3.86
CA ASP A 63 -22.44 8.06 -3.61
C ASP A 63 -22.65 9.17 -4.64
N LEU A 64 -21.58 9.73 -5.22
CA LEU A 64 -21.66 10.75 -6.26
C LEU A 64 -21.52 10.18 -7.68
N GLY A 65 -21.19 8.90 -7.83
CA GLY A 65 -20.98 8.25 -9.13
C GLY A 65 -19.76 8.79 -9.88
N ILE A 66 -18.72 9.20 -9.15
CA ILE A 66 -17.49 9.76 -9.73
C ILE A 66 -16.35 8.77 -9.52
N SER A 67 -15.68 8.38 -10.61
CA SER A 67 -14.51 7.50 -10.56
C SER A 67 -13.37 7.99 -11.46
N GLY A 68 -12.17 7.47 -11.20
CA GLY A 68 -11.04 7.54 -12.11
C GLY A 68 -10.08 6.40 -11.79
N TYR A 69 -9.43 5.88 -12.83
CA TYR A 69 -8.64 4.67 -12.73
C TYR A 69 -7.53 4.64 -13.78
N SER A 70 -6.47 3.89 -13.49
CA SER A 70 -5.29 3.75 -14.33
C SER A 70 -4.91 2.30 -14.49
N SER A 71 -4.54 1.91 -15.71
CA SER A 71 -3.85 0.67 -16.04
C SER A 71 -2.90 0.90 -17.23
N ALA A 72 -1.92 0.01 -17.38
CA ALA A 72 -1.12 -0.02 -18.59
C ALA A 72 -1.91 -0.59 -19.78
N ASP A 73 -2.60 -1.74 -19.62
CA ASP A 73 -3.32 -2.40 -20.72
C ASP A 73 -4.79 -2.76 -20.43
N CYS A 74 -5.17 -3.19 -19.21
CA CYS A 74 -6.54 -3.59 -18.89
C CYS A 74 -7.39 -2.42 -18.39
N GLY A 75 -8.21 -1.88 -19.29
CA GLY A 75 -9.04 -0.71 -19.02
C GLY A 75 -8.27 0.56 -19.29
N ALA A 76 -8.66 1.28 -20.35
CA ALA A 76 -8.02 2.55 -20.68
C ALA A 76 -8.11 3.48 -19.47
N SER A 77 -6.95 4.01 -19.04
CA SER A 77 -6.88 5.01 -17.98
C SER A 77 -7.91 6.12 -18.24
N SER A 78 -8.71 6.46 -17.24
CA SER A 78 -9.87 7.35 -17.40
C SER A 78 -9.96 8.38 -16.28
N ASN A 79 -10.30 9.61 -16.66
CA ASN A 79 -10.53 10.74 -15.77
C ASN A 79 -9.31 11.10 -14.89
N LEU A 80 -8.08 10.96 -15.42
CA LEU A 80 -6.84 11.22 -14.70
C LEU A 80 -6.06 12.38 -15.31
N THR A 81 -5.38 13.15 -14.47
CA THR A 81 -4.32 14.09 -14.85
C THR A 81 -3.15 13.92 -13.90
N VAL A 82 -1.98 13.54 -14.43
CA VAL A 82 -0.75 13.45 -13.64
C VAL A 82 -0.27 14.86 -13.30
N GLU A 83 -0.16 15.17 -12.02
CA GLU A 83 0.31 16.47 -11.53
C GLU A 83 1.80 16.44 -11.19
N ILE A 84 2.22 15.38 -10.50
CA ILE A 84 3.61 15.21 -10.06
C ILE A 84 4.03 13.78 -10.36
N ASN A 85 5.24 13.66 -10.90
CA ASN A 85 6.00 12.42 -10.96
C ASN A 85 7.43 12.72 -10.53
N ALA A 86 7.85 12.19 -9.39
CA ALA A 86 9.16 12.43 -8.80
C ALA A 86 9.88 11.10 -8.54
N PRO A 87 10.48 10.49 -9.58
CA PRO A 87 11.23 9.25 -9.43
C PRO A 87 12.64 9.50 -8.88
N SER A 88 13.09 8.57 -8.04
CA SER A 88 14.48 8.36 -7.66
C SER A 88 14.89 6.91 -8.00
N PRO A 89 16.16 6.51 -7.84
CA PRO A 89 16.57 5.13 -8.09
C PRO A 89 15.91 4.10 -7.17
N ILE A 90 15.47 4.50 -5.96
CA ILE A 90 14.98 3.58 -4.93
C ILE A 90 13.53 3.85 -4.51
N SER A 91 12.99 5.03 -4.81
CA SER A 91 11.64 5.45 -4.43
C SER A 91 11.01 6.30 -5.53
N THR A 92 9.69 6.42 -5.53
CA THR A 92 9.02 7.37 -6.43
C THR A 92 7.70 7.84 -5.84
N MET A 93 7.34 9.08 -6.16
CA MET A 93 6.05 9.65 -5.84
C MET A 93 5.28 9.98 -7.12
N SER A 94 4.02 9.54 -7.17
CA SER A 94 3.04 9.93 -8.19
C SER A 94 1.91 10.69 -7.50
N VAL A 95 1.53 11.83 -8.06
CA VAL A 95 0.34 12.60 -7.66
C VAL A 95 -0.55 12.74 -8.87
N VAL A 96 -1.76 12.22 -8.77
CA VAL A 96 -2.75 12.18 -9.84
C VAL A 96 -4.03 12.86 -9.38
N ARG A 97 -4.49 13.81 -10.18
CA ARG A 97 -5.81 14.41 -10.02
C ARG A 97 -6.86 13.57 -10.73
N VAL A 98 -8.00 13.32 -10.08
CA VAL A 98 -9.17 12.66 -10.65
C VAL A 98 -10.31 13.67 -10.78
N GLY A 99 -10.51 14.14 -12.01
CA GLY A 99 -11.43 15.24 -12.32
C GLY A 99 -11.19 16.45 -11.39
N ASN A 100 -12.26 16.89 -10.71
CA ASN A 100 -12.20 17.93 -9.68
C ASN A 100 -12.51 17.39 -8.27
N THR A 101 -12.44 16.07 -8.07
CA THR A 101 -12.94 15.41 -6.86
C THR A 101 -11.80 14.92 -5.98
N PHE A 102 -10.83 14.22 -6.58
CA PHE A 102 -9.73 13.63 -5.82
C PHE A 102 -8.37 14.14 -6.28
N ARG A 103 -7.45 14.19 -5.32
CA ARG A 103 -6.02 14.09 -5.58
C ARG A 103 -5.52 12.83 -4.88
N VAL A 104 -4.93 11.92 -5.64
CA VAL A 104 -4.38 10.66 -5.16
C VAL A 104 -2.88 10.74 -5.23
N THR A 105 -2.22 10.46 -4.10
CA THR A 105 -0.77 10.39 -4.00
C THR A 105 -0.37 8.96 -3.69
N HIS A 106 0.53 8.39 -4.48
CA HIS A 106 1.23 7.14 -4.20
C HIS A 106 2.70 7.43 -3.93
N ILE A 107 3.21 7.01 -2.78
CA ILE A 107 4.64 7.10 -2.43
C ILE A 107 5.20 5.70 -2.28
N TYR A 108 5.98 5.28 -3.26
CA TYR A 108 6.64 3.97 -3.28
C TYR A 108 8.00 4.07 -2.60
N THR A 109 8.20 3.33 -1.52
CA THR A 109 9.49 3.25 -0.80
C THR A 109 9.77 1.80 -0.38
N PRO A 110 11.03 1.39 -0.21
CA PRO A 110 11.34 0.12 0.42
C PRO A 110 10.72 0.04 1.81
N SER A 111 10.17 -1.10 2.19
CA SER A 111 9.73 -1.30 3.57
C SER A 111 10.94 -1.21 4.52
N PRO A 112 10.86 -0.45 5.63
CA PRO A 112 11.92 -0.43 6.62
C PRO A 112 11.97 -1.70 7.49
N VAL A 113 10.94 -2.56 7.41
CA VAL A 113 10.77 -3.74 8.25
C VAL A 113 11.29 -5.01 7.58
N THR A 114 11.28 -5.07 6.25
CA THR A 114 11.67 -6.26 5.48
C THR A 114 12.19 -5.90 4.09
N ASN A 115 13.21 -6.63 3.63
CA ASN A 115 13.77 -6.47 2.28
C ASN A 115 12.91 -7.12 1.19
N HIS A 116 11.79 -7.76 1.52
CA HIS A 116 10.92 -8.43 0.55
C HIS A 116 9.80 -7.53 0.01
N LEU A 117 9.64 -6.32 0.55
CA LEU A 117 8.53 -5.44 0.20
C LEU A 117 8.98 -4.04 -0.18
N TYR A 118 8.32 -3.52 -1.19
CA TYR A 118 8.04 -2.10 -1.31
C TYR A 118 6.72 -1.81 -0.60
N GLN A 119 6.69 -0.75 0.21
CA GLN A 119 5.46 -0.14 0.69
C GLN A 119 5.02 0.98 -0.26
N VAL A 120 3.71 1.19 -0.32
CA VAL A 120 3.08 2.28 -1.03
C VAL A 120 2.17 3.01 -0.06
N ASP A 121 2.58 4.19 0.36
CA ASP A 121 1.71 5.10 1.09
C ASP A 121 0.70 5.68 0.09
N VAL A 122 -0.58 5.42 0.32
CA VAL A 122 -1.67 5.91 -0.52
C VAL A 122 -2.43 6.96 0.24
N LEU A 123 -2.49 8.18 -0.31
CA LEU A 123 -3.22 9.30 0.25
C LEU A 123 -4.27 9.75 -0.75
N ILE A 124 -5.54 9.79 -0.34
CA ILE A 124 -6.66 10.25 -1.16
C ILE A 124 -7.22 11.52 -0.52
N GLU A 125 -6.96 12.67 -1.14
CA GLU A 125 -7.48 13.97 -0.76
C GLU A 125 -8.80 14.26 -1.50
N ASN A 126 -9.82 14.73 -0.79
CA ASN A 126 -11.02 15.31 -1.39
C ASN A 126 -10.77 16.80 -1.70
N ILE A 127 -10.41 17.09 -2.94
CA ILE A 127 -10.17 18.46 -3.44
C ILE A 127 -11.45 19.10 -4.02
N GLY A 128 -12.56 18.38 -3.98
CA GLY A 128 -13.84 18.83 -4.51
C GLY A 128 -14.58 19.76 -3.57
N THR A 129 -15.86 19.96 -3.85
CA THR A 129 -16.74 20.83 -3.06
C THR A 129 -17.83 20.07 -2.29
N ALA A 130 -17.88 18.74 -2.42
CA ALA A 130 -18.90 17.90 -1.83
C ALA A 130 -18.30 16.94 -0.80
N PHE A 131 -19.05 16.68 0.27
CA PHE A 131 -18.76 15.60 1.20
C PHE A 131 -18.97 14.25 0.51
N ILE A 132 -18.05 13.31 0.72
CA ILE A 132 -18.11 11.96 0.17
C ILE A 132 -18.51 11.01 1.29
N SER A 133 -19.61 10.30 1.11
CA SER A 133 -20.12 9.34 2.10
C SER A 133 -19.64 7.90 1.86
N ASP A 134 -19.24 7.56 0.63
CA ASP A 134 -18.78 6.22 0.27
C ASP A 134 -17.55 6.28 -0.66
N LEU A 135 -16.37 6.44 -0.07
CA LEU A 135 -15.07 6.40 -0.75
C LEU A 135 -14.66 4.96 -1.06
N ARG A 136 -14.30 4.69 -2.32
CA ARG A 136 -13.81 3.40 -2.80
C ARG A 136 -12.41 3.50 -3.38
N TYR A 137 -11.68 2.40 -3.27
CA TYR A 137 -10.39 2.22 -3.93
C TYR A 137 -10.29 0.80 -4.46
N THR A 138 -9.65 0.61 -5.60
CA THR A 138 -9.40 -0.70 -6.20
C THR A 138 -7.92 -0.81 -6.52
N ARG A 139 -7.35 -1.99 -6.30
CA ARG A 139 -6.05 -2.37 -6.89
C ARG A 139 -6.18 -3.73 -7.53
N GLY A 140 -5.57 -3.89 -8.68
CA GLY A 140 -5.57 -5.14 -9.40
C GLY A 140 -4.24 -5.41 -10.07
N ILE A 141 -3.90 -6.69 -10.16
CA ILE A 141 -2.70 -7.20 -10.82
C ILE A 141 -3.05 -8.49 -11.55
N ASP A 142 -2.66 -8.56 -12.80
CA ASP A 142 -2.54 -9.80 -13.57
C ASP A 142 -1.20 -10.44 -13.26
N TYR A 143 -1.22 -11.72 -12.88
CA TYR A 143 -0.01 -12.41 -12.43
C TYR A 143 0.52 -13.32 -13.53
N ASP A 144 1.83 -13.29 -13.74
CA ASP A 144 2.51 -14.00 -14.83
C ASP A 144 3.71 -14.80 -14.32
N ILE A 145 3.45 -15.84 -13.51
CA ILE A 145 4.51 -16.34 -12.63
C ILE A 145 5.35 -17.44 -13.28
N LEU A 146 6.66 -17.22 -13.35
CA LEU A 146 7.62 -18.24 -13.77
C LEU A 146 7.53 -19.52 -12.89
N PRO A 147 7.90 -20.70 -13.41
CA PRO A 147 8.53 -20.97 -14.72
C PRO A 147 7.58 -20.90 -15.92
N ASN A 148 6.30 -21.17 -15.69
CA ASN A 148 5.28 -21.35 -16.71
C ASN A 148 4.29 -20.18 -16.61
N THR A 149 4.68 -19.05 -17.19
CA THR A 149 3.88 -17.81 -17.26
C THR A 149 2.52 -18.06 -17.94
N PHE A 150 1.47 -17.33 -17.53
CA PHE A 150 0.05 -17.54 -17.88
C PHE A 150 -0.55 -18.83 -17.29
N SER A 151 0.02 -19.33 -16.21
CA SER A 151 -0.33 -20.62 -15.61
C SER A 151 0.09 -20.63 -14.14
N GLU A 152 -0.37 -19.65 -13.38
CA GLU A 152 -0.05 -19.49 -11.97
C GLU A 152 -1.17 -20.00 -11.06
N TYR A 153 -0.82 -20.09 -9.78
CA TYR A 153 -1.74 -20.34 -8.70
C TYR A 153 -1.84 -19.08 -7.84
N VAL A 154 -3.06 -18.59 -7.65
CA VAL A 154 -3.34 -17.39 -6.86
C VAL A 154 -4.02 -17.78 -5.54
N THR A 155 -3.62 -17.11 -4.48
CA THR A 155 -4.27 -17.13 -3.16
C THR A 155 -4.70 -15.72 -2.84
N VAL A 156 -5.90 -15.53 -2.30
CA VAL A 156 -6.31 -14.32 -1.59
C VAL A 156 -6.73 -14.72 -0.18
N ALA A 157 -6.32 -13.93 0.81
CA ALA A 157 -6.68 -14.18 2.21
C ALA A 157 -6.86 -12.87 2.98
N GLY A 158 -7.58 -12.95 4.10
CA GLY A 158 -7.82 -11.82 4.99
C GLY A 158 -8.96 -10.91 4.54
N THR A 159 -9.88 -11.43 3.72
CA THR A 159 -11.11 -10.73 3.32
C THR A 159 -12.25 -11.00 4.29
N ALA A 160 -12.31 -12.22 4.86
CA ALA A 160 -13.38 -12.60 5.77
C ALA A 160 -13.36 -11.75 7.04
N GLY A 161 -14.47 -11.04 7.31
CA GLY A 161 -14.61 -10.18 8.48
C GLY A 161 -13.84 -8.86 8.39
N ASN A 162 -13.13 -8.59 7.28
CA ASN A 162 -12.46 -7.31 7.07
C ASN A 162 -13.47 -6.27 6.55
N PRO A 163 -13.84 -5.24 7.34
CA PRO A 163 -14.87 -4.28 6.95
C PRO A 163 -14.45 -3.35 5.80
N TRP A 164 -13.15 -3.30 5.49
CA TRP A 164 -12.59 -2.47 4.43
C TRP A 164 -12.66 -3.14 3.07
N VAL A 165 -12.84 -4.46 3.01
CA VAL A 165 -12.88 -5.23 1.76
C VAL A 165 -14.33 -5.41 1.31
N VAL A 166 -14.59 -5.00 0.06
CA VAL A 166 -15.91 -5.12 -0.58
C VAL A 166 -15.97 -6.38 -1.41
N SER A 167 -14.90 -6.63 -2.17
CA SER A 167 -14.76 -7.78 -3.06
C SER A 167 -13.28 -8.09 -3.23
N ALA A 168 -12.98 -9.37 -3.44
CA ALA A 168 -11.70 -9.80 -3.95
C ALA A 168 -11.92 -11.01 -4.86
N VAL A 169 -11.29 -11.03 -6.02
CA VAL A 169 -11.45 -12.12 -7.00
C VAL A 169 -10.12 -12.49 -7.66
N ASP A 170 -10.07 -13.68 -8.25
CA ASP A 170 -8.95 -14.25 -9.01
C ASP A 170 -8.80 -13.71 -10.45
N ASN A 171 -9.43 -12.58 -10.75
CA ASN A 171 -9.51 -12.01 -12.08
C ASN A 171 -9.02 -10.57 -12.07
N ASN A 172 -8.17 -10.21 -13.02
CA ASN A 172 -7.81 -8.81 -13.26
C ASN A 172 -7.88 -8.41 -14.75
N PHE A 173 -8.61 -9.17 -15.56
CA PHE A 173 -8.91 -8.84 -16.96
C PHE A 173 -10.19 -7.99 -17.09
N VAL A 174 -10.61 -7.37 -15.98
CA VAL A 174 -11.83 -6.55 -15.88
C VAL A 174 -11.47 -5.09 -15.59
N SER A 175 -12.47 -4.23 -15.49
CA SER A 175 -12.25 -2.81 -15.24
C SER A 175 -11.71 -2.55 -13.84
N LEU A 176 -10.72 -1.65 -13.76
CA LEU A 176 -10.19 -1.10 -12.51
C LEU A 176 -10.99 0.11 -11.98
N ASP A 177 -12.13 0.42 -12.60
CA ASP A 177 -13.11 1.35 -12.03
C ASP A 177 -13.74 0.73 -10.77
N PRO A 178 -13.60 1.34 -9.57
CA PRO A 178 -14.20 0.81 -8.34
C PRO A 178 -15.73 0.74 -8.34
N LEU A 179 -16.39 1.36 -9.33
CA LEU A 179 -17.85 1.31 -9.52
C LEU A 179 -18.29 0.25 -10.54
N ALA A 180 -17.34 -0.33 -11.27
CA ALA A 180 -17.64 -1.40 -12.22
C ALA A 180 -17.91 -2.73 -11.49
N ILE A 181 -18.63 -3.61 -12.18
CA ILE A 181 -18.83 -4.99 -11.70
C ILE A 181 -17.52 -5.75 -11.82
N ASN A 182 -17.18 -6.45 -10.75
CA ASN A 182 -16.05 -7.37 -10.70
C ASN A 182 -16.57 -8.82 -10.55
N TYR A 183 -15.86 -9.79 -11.13
CA TYR A 183 -16.25 -11.21 -11.12
C TYR A 183 -15.03 -12.13 -11.26
N SER A 184 -15.15 -13.33 -10.71
CA SER A 184 -14.10 -14.34 -10.76
C SER A 184 -13.95 -15.00 -12.13
N LEU A 185 -12.73 -15.40 -12.46
CA LEU A 185 -12.38 -16.10 -13.71
C LEU A 185 -12.41 -17.62 -13.52
N MET A 186 -11.89 -18.13 -12.40
CA MET A 186 -11.86 -19.55 -12.05
C MET A 186 -12.60 -19.87 -10.74
N GLY A 187 -13.48 -18.96 -10.31
CA GLY A 187 -14.32 -19.13 -9.12
C GLY A 187 -13.67 -18.67 -7.81
N GLY A 188 -12.47 -18.10 -7.83
CA GLY A 188 -11.85 -17.48 -6.66
C GLY A 188 -12.59 -16.20 -6.27
N THR A 189 -13.25 -16.20 -5.11
CA THR A 189 -13.96 -15.02 -4.57
C THR A 189 -13.80 -14.98 -3.05
N GLY A 190 -13.47 -13.81 -2.51
CA GLY A 190 -13.12 -13.65 -1.09
C GLY A 190 -11.81 -14.36 -0.78
N ASP A 191 -11.80 -15.15 0.30
CA ASP A 191 -10.64 -15.97 0.67
C ASP A 191 -10.61 -17.26 -0.16
N PHE A 192 -9.52 -17.50 -0.87
CA PHE A 192 -9.28 -18.72 -1.63
C PHE A 192 -7.78 -19.05 -1.66
N THR A 193 -7.45 -20.33 -1.80
CA THR A 193 -6.06 -20.80 -1.76
C THR A 193 -5.72 -21.56 -3.02
N ASN A 194 -4.63 -21.16 -3.68
CA ASN A 194 -4.07 -21.84 -4.84
C ASN A 194 -5.12 -22.17 -5.92
N VAL A 195 -5.97 -21.22 -6.25
CA VAL A 195 -6.82 -21.32 -7.44
C VAL A 195 -5.91 -21.26 -8.66
N GLY A 196 -6.08 -22.21 -9.59
CA GLY A 196 -5.20 -22.41 -10.74
C GLY A 196 -4.96 -23.90 -11.05
N PRO A 197 -4.06 -24.22 -11.99
CA PRO A 197 -3.26 -23.28 -12.75
C PRO A 197 -4.09 -22.62 -13.86
N GLY A 198 -3.85 -21.35 -14.13
CA GLY A 198 -4.44 -20.60 -15.24
C GLY A 198 -3.78 -19.25 -15.36
N ASP A 199 -4.17 -18.47 -16.36
CA ASP A 199 -3.82 -17.05 -16.53
C ASP A 199 -4.72 -16.25 -15.58
N LEU A 200 -4.20 -15.89 -14.42
CA LEU A 200 -4.97 -15.42 -13.27
C LEU A 200 -4.38 -14.15 -12.66
N GLY A 201 -5.26 -13.34 -12.10
CA GLY A 201 -4.89 -12.14 -11.37
C GLY A 201 -5.40 -12.12 -9.95
N ALA A 202 -5.27 -10.97 -9.31
CA ALA A 202 -6.03 -10.61 -8.13
C ALA A 202 -6.52 -9.16 -8.28
N GLN A 203 -7.81 -8.94 -8.13
CA GLN A 203 -8.39 -7.61 -7.96
C GLN A 203 -9.05 -7.52 -6.58
N LEU A 204 -8.69 -6.48 -5.82
CA LEU A 204 -9.23 -6.19 -4.51
C LEU A 204 -9.92 -4.82 -4.53
N ASP A 205 -11.19 -4.80 -4.14
CA ASP A 205 -12.02 -3.61 -4.06
C ASP A 205 -12.27 -3.26 -2.60
N PHE A 206 -12.03 -2.01 -2.23
CA PHE A 206 -12.07 -1.51 -0.87
C PHE A 206 -13.13 -0.42 -0.69
N ARG A 207 -13.75 -0.39 0.50
CA ARG A 207 -14.58 0.73 0.98
C ARG A 207 -13.87 1.40 2.15
N LEU A 208 -13.53 2.66 1.97
CA LEU A 208 -12.69 3.45 2.88
C LEU A 208 -13.49 4.45 3.74
N GLY A 209 -14.82 4.33 3.72
CA GLY A 209 -15.74 5.15 4.51
C GLY A 209 -15.97 6.54 3.91
N SER A 210 -16.24 7.52 4.76
CA SER A 210 -16.48 8.90 4.33
C SER A 210 -15.19 9.72 4.24
N LEU A 211 -15.26 10.83 3.49
CA LEU A 211 -14.18 11.78 3.31
C LEU A 211 -14.74 13.21 3.14
N ALA A 212 -14.52 14.09 4.11
CA ALA A 212 -14.96 15.48 4.02
C ALA A 212 -14.08 16.29 3.05
N VAL A 213 -14.59 17.44 2.62
CA VAL A 213 -13.85 18.37 1.75
C VAL A 213 -12.56 18.81 2.43
N GLY A 214 -11.45 18.78 1.69
CA GLY A 214 -10.12 19.12 2.16
C GLY A 214 -9.47 18.07 3.07
N GLN A 215 -10.15 16.97 3.39
CA GLN A 215 -9.57 15.88 4.17
C GLN A 215 -8.88 14.84 3.30
N VAL A 216 -7.98 14.09 3.93
CA VAL A 216 -7.24 12.96 3.36
C VAL A 216 -7.63 11.66 4.05
N ARG A 217 -7.82 10.61 3.25
CA ARG A 217 -7.82 9.22 3.71
C ARG A 217 -6.50 8.57 3.31
N SER A 218 -5.78 8.05 4.30
CA SER A 218 -4.49 7.38 4.10
C SER A 218 -4.55 5.91 4.46
N PHE A 219 -3.84 5.07 3.71
CA PHE A 219 -3.61 3.65 4.02
C PHE A 219 -2.32 3.17 3.33
N ARG A 220 -1.87 1.94 3.66
CA ARG A 220 -0.70 1.34 3.01
C ARG A 220 -1.08 0.14 2.16
N THR A 221 -0.42 0.04 1.02
CA THR A 221 -0.38 -1.18 0.23
C THR A 221 1.06 -1.64 0.05
N PHE A 222 1.26 -2.90 -0.34
CA PHE A 222 2.59 -3.47 -0.45
C PHE A 222 2.71 -4.28 -1.72
N TYR A 223 3.89 -4.21 -2.35
CA TYR A 223 4.28 -5.06 -3.46
C TYR A 223 5.56 -5.78 -3.08
N GLY A 224 5.66 -7.06 -3.42
CA GLY A 224 6.93 -7.74 -3.20
C GLY A 224 7.02 -9.15 -3.69
N ALA A 225 8.14 -9.76 -3.32
CA ALA A 225 8.44 -11.13 -3.65
C ALA A 225 9.46 -11.73 -2.66
N ALA A 226 9.35 -13.04 -2.48
CA ALA A 226 10.29 -13.84 -1.71
C ALA A 226 10.57 -15.17 -2.40
N GLY A 227 11.60 -15.90 -1.97
CA GLY A 227 11.99 -17.18 -2.59
C GLY A 227 11.04 -18.34 -2.30
N ASN A 228 10.12 -18.18 -1.33
CA ASN A 228 9.13 -19.17 -0.95
C ASN A 228 7.93 -18.48 -0.26
N GLN A 229 6.86 -19.25 -0.04
CA GLN A 229 5.62 -18.72 0.53
C GLN A 229 5.78 -18.31 2.01
N ALA A 230 6.58 -19.03 2.78
CA ALA A 230 6.75 -18.75 4.20
C ALA A 230 7.40 -17.37 4.42
N ASP A 231 8.44 -17.05 3.65
CA ASP A 231 9.09 -15.74 3.71
C ASP A 231 8.17 -14.61 3.24
N ALA A 232 7.34 -14.85 2.22
CA ALA A 232 6.34 -13.89 1.76
C ALA A 232 5.30 -13.59 2.86
N LEU A 233 4.76 -14.64 3.51
CA LEU A 233 3.80 -14.49 4.61
C LEU A 233 4.43 -13.79 5.83
N ASN A 234 5.69 -14.12 6.17
CA ASN A 234 6.41 -13.45 7.24
C ASN A 234 6.58 -11.95 6.95
N ALA A 235 6.91 -11.58 5.71
CA ALA A 235 7.04 -10.20 5.29
C ALA A 235 5.71 -9.42 5.40
N LEU A 236 4.61 -10.01 4.91
CA LEU A 236 3.26 -9.42 5.01
C LEU A 236 2.81 -9.27 6.46
N SER A 237 3.05 -10.29 7.29
CA SER A 237 2.74 -10.25 8.72
C SER A 237 3.54 -9.17 9.44
N ALA A 238 4.82 -9.00 9.10
CA ALA A 238 5.70 -8.03 9.75
C ALA A 238 5.27 -6.58 9.50
N VAL A 239 4.66 -6.30 8.34
CA VAL A 239 4.11 -4.98 8.03
C VAL A 239 2.64 -4.82 8.42
N GLY A 240 2.02 -5.84 9.03
CA GLY A 240 0.62 -5.79 9.45
C GLY A 240 -0.39 -5.76 8.29
N ALA A 241 -0.08 -6.40 7.16
CA ALA A 241 -1.05 -6.54 6.07
C ALA A 241 -2.25 -7.40 6.53
N SER A 242 -3.45 -6.81 6.48
CA SER A 242 -4.69 -7.46 6.92
C SER A 242 -5.35 -8.31 5.83
N THR A 243 -5.08 -7.98 4.57
CA THR A 243 -5.56 -8.68 3.38
C THR A 243 -4.40 -8.76 2.40
N TYR A 244 -4.25 -9.88 1.70
CA TYR A 244 -3.17 -10.05 0.75
C TYR A 244 -3.56 -11.01 -0.37
N SER A 245 -2.83 -10.92 -1.48
CA SER A 245 -2.77 -11.93 -2.51
C SER A 245 -1.36 -12.49 -2.64
N LEU A 246 -1.25 -13.77 -2.98
CA LEU A 246 0.00 -14.44 -3.34
C LEU A 246 -0.15 -15.07 -4.72
N ALA A 247 0.91 -15.03 -5.52
CA ALA A 247 0.97 -15.72 -6.80
C ALA A 247 2.24 -16.58 -6.91
N LYS A 248 2.07 -17.81 -7.38
CA LYS A 248 3.11 -18.86 -7.41
C LYS A 248 3.05 -19.64 -8.71
N GLY A 249 4.21 -20.09 -9.21
CA GLY A 249 4.30 -20.76 -10.50
C GLY A 249 3.76 -22.20 -10.50
N ASN A 250 3.25 -22.63 -11.66
CA ASN A 250 2.96 -24.04 -11.95
C ASN A 250 4.24 -24.82 -12.21
N TRP A 251 4.71 -25.57 -11.23
CA TRP A 251 5.97 -26.30 -11.29
C TRP A 251 5.93 -27.54 -10.39
N ASN A 252 6.47 -28.68 -10.85
CA ASN A 252 6.51 -29.92 -10.07
C ASN A 252 7.78 -30.11 -9.22
N GLY A 253 8.71 -29.14 -9.22
CA GLY A 253 9.96 -29.21 -8.45
C GLY A 253 11.13 -29.87 -9.18
N THR A 254 10.96 -30.24 -10.46
CA THR A 254 12.02 -30.84 -11.30
C THR A 254 12.38 -29.97 -12.49
N GLY A 255 13.58 -30.13 -13.04
CA GLY A 255 14.10 -29.27 -14.10
C GLY A 255 14.57 -27.90 -13.59
N ASP A 256 14.99 -27.04 -14.51
CA ASP A 256 15.40 -25.67 -14.20
C ASP A 256 14.18 -24.73 -14.19
N PRO A 257 13.75 -24.20 -13.03
CA PRO A 257 12.60 -23.30 -12.95
C PRO A 257 12.87 -21.90 -13.53
N LEU A 258 14.11 -21.58 -13.92
CA LEU A 258 14.44 -20.30 -14.56
C LEU A 258 14.51 -20.40 -16.08
N SER A 259 14.33 -21.61 -16.63
CA SER A 259 14.44 -21.89 -18.06
C SER A 259 13.51 -21.00 -18.89
N PRO A 260 13.98 -20.43 -20.02
CA PRO A 260 13.16 -19.63 -20.92
C PRO A 260 12.13 -20.46 -21.69
N THR A 261 12.24 -21.80 -21.67
CA THR A 261 11.27 -22.72 -22.27
C THR A 261 10.32 -23.33 -21.24
N GLY A 262 10.36 -22.84 -19.99
CA GLY A 262 9.54 -23.34 -18.89
C GLY A 262 10.13 -24.57 -18.23
N ALA A 263 9.37 -25.10 -17.26
CA ALA A 263 9.75 -26.25 -16.46
C ALA A 263 8.58 -27.24 -16.35
N PRO A 264 8.82 -28.52 -16.04
CA PRO A 264 7.75 -29.49 -15.82
C PRO A 264 6.66 -29.00 -14.86
N ALA A 265 5.43 -28.92 -15.36
CA ALA A 265 4.26 -28.43 -14.64
C ALA A 265 3.85 -29.34 -13.46
N GLY A 266 3.33 -28.74 -12.39
CA GLY A 266 2.82 -29.41 -11.20
C GLY A 266 2.49 -28.45 -10.06
N THR A 267 2.19 -29.00 -8.89
CA THR A 267 1.71 -28.25 -7.71
C THR A 267 2.78 -27.96 -6.65
N PHE A 268 4.03 -28.34 -6.89
CA PHE A 268 5.13 -28.11 -5.95
C PHE A 268 5.37 -26.60 -5.74
N GLY A 269 5.42 -25.82 -6.82
CA GLY A 269 5.53 -24.35 -6.75
C GLY A 269 4.35 -23.71 -6.03
N ALA A 270 3.12 -24.16 -6.31
CA ALA A 270 1.91 -23.71 -5.61
C ALA A 270 1.93 -24.00 -4.10
N THR A 271 2.50 -25.13 -3.70
CA THR A 271 2.50 -25.60 -2.30
C THR A 271 3.62 -24.95 -1.49
N THR A 272 4.80 -24.78 -2.09
CA THR A 272 6.01 -24.29 -1.41
C THR A 272 6.25 -22.80 -1.61
N GLY A 273 5.73 -22.25 -2.71
CA GLY A 273 6.04 -20.91 -3.18
C GLY A 273 7.40 -20.78 -3.87
N GLN A 274 8.06 -21.89 -4.21
CA GLN A 274 9.35 -21.87 -4.92
C GLN A 274 9.15 -21.82 -6.45
N PRO A 275 10.14 -21.26 -7.20
CA PRO A 275 11.34 -20.58 -6.70
C PRO A 275 11.09 -19.13 -6.24
N ASN A 276 9.86 -18.63 -6.44
CA ASN A 276 9.44 -17.32 -5.97
C ASN A 276 7.94 -17.28 -5.68
N THR A 277 7.57 -16.52 -4.67
CA THR A 277 6.20 -16.12 -4.35
C THR A 277 6.13 -14.61 -4.50
N PHE A 278 5.26 -14.15 -5.39
CA PHE A 278 4.93 -12.75 -5.51
C PHE A 278 3.73 -12.42 -4.63
N MET A 279 3.68 -11.18 -4.15
CA MET A 279 2.67 -10.77 -3.18
C MET A 279 2.23 -9.33 -3.37
N TYR A 280 0.94 -9.11 -3.10
CA TYR A 280 0.37 -7.80 -2.82
C TYR A 280 -0.26 -7.82 -1.43
N GLY A 281 -0.13 -6.73 -0.68
CA GLY A 281 -0.69 -6.60 0.66
C GLY A 281 -1.47 -5.30 0.84
N PHE A 282 -2.49 -5.32 1.70
CA PHE A 282 -3.27 -4.16 2.09
C PHE A 282 -3.28 -4.03 3.62
N ARG A 283 -2.91 -2.84 4.10
CA ARG A 283 -3.05 -2.42 5.49
C ARG A 283 -4.05 -1.26 5.54
N PRO A 284 -5.17 -1.41 6.27
CA PRO A 284 -6.29 -0.50 6.18
C PRO A 284 -5.97 0.87 6.78
N PRO A 285 -6.83 1.88 6.56
CA PRO A 285 -6.75 3.13 7.31
C PRO A 285 -6.87 2.88 8.82
N GLU A 286 -6.07 3.60 9.61
CA GLU A 286 -6.24 3.71 11.04
C GLU A 286 -6.40 5.19 11.39
N SER A 287 -7.15 5.46 12.45
CA SER A 287 -7.31 6.80 12.98
C SER A 287 -6.92 6.77 14.45
N PRO A 288 -6.20 7.80 14.94
CA PRO A 288 -5.90 7.92 16.35
C PRO A 288 -7.18 7.78 17.18
N THR A 289 -7.21 6.82 18.11
CA THR A 289 -8.34 6.64 19.05
C THR A 289 -8.00 7.11 20.45
N SER A 290 -6.70 7.31 20.71
CA SER A 290 -6.15 7.87 21.93
C SER A 290 -4.87 8.61 21.59
N CYS A 291 -4.46 9.49 22.49
CA CYS A 291 -3.15 10.10 22.45
C CYS A 291 -2.74 10.53 23.85
N THR A 292 -1.44 10.54 24.10
CA THR A 292 -0.81 10.99 25.34
C THR A 292 0.08 12.19 25.05
N VAL A 293 0.49 12.91 26.09
CA VAL A 293 1.56 13.90 25.99
C VAL A 293 2.82 13.29 26.57
N GLU A 294 3.93 13.38 25.84
CA GLU A 294 5.21 12.81 26.23
C GLU A 294 6.35 13.82 26.05
N CYS A 295 7.51 13.50 26.62
CA CYS A 295 8.77 14.13 26.25
C CYS A 295 9.43 13.37 25.09
N PRO A 296 10.00 14.05 24.08
CA PRO A 296 10.61 13.40 22.93
C PRO A 296 11.73 12.44 23.37
N GLY A 297 11.73 11.23 22.81
CA GLY A 297 12.62 10.13 23.19
C GLY A 297 14.10 10.30 22.83
N ILE A 298 14.58 11.50 22.47
CA ILE A 298 15.98 11.75 22.10
C ILE A 298 16.54 12.90 22.93
N LEU A 299 16.86 12.66 24.20
CA LEU A 299 18.03 13.25 24.84
C LEU A 299 18.57 12.21 25.85
N SER A 300 19.84 11.88 25.73
CA SER A 300 20.47 10.65 26.25
C SER A 300 20.55 10.51 27.78
N HIS A 301 20.06 11.45 28.60
CA HIS A 301 20.28 11.39 30.06
C HIS A 301 19.21 12.18 30.85
N GLY A 302 18.02 11.61 31.08
CA GLY A 302 17.04 12.21 31.97
C GLY A 302 15.89 11.28 32.38
N VAL A 303 15.44 11.41 33.63
CA VAL A 303 14.08 11.03 34.03
C VAL A 303 13.18 12.18 33.60
N TYR A 304 12.32 11.94 32.62
CA TYR A 304 11.35 12.93 32.15
C TYR A 304 10.07 12.76 32.94
N THR A 305 9.68 13.78 33.68
CA THR A 305 8.33 13.91 34.20
C THR A 305 7.73 15.13 33.53
N VAL A 306 6.52 15.00 33.00
CA VAL A 306 5.72 16.18 32.68
C VAL A 306 5.33 16.80 34.01
N ASP A 307 5.66 18.08 34.21
CA ASP A 307 5.38 18.76 35.47
C ASP A 307 3.87 18.99 35.65
N HIS A 308 3.27 18.26 36.59
CA HIS A 308 1.84 18.32 36.94
C HIS A 308 1.46 19.52 37.84
N SER A 309 2.37 20.45 38.13
CA SER A 309 2.18 21.47 39.16
C SER A 309 1.89 22.90 38.67
N GLY A 310 1.79 23.13 37.34
CA GLY A 310 1.58 24.47 36.75
C GLY A 310 0.59 24.55 35.58
N ASP A 311 0.52 25.71 34.92
CA ASP A 311 -0.38 25.99 33.78
C ASP A 311 0.08 25.38 32.43
N LEU A 312 1.23 24.67 32.39
CA LEU A 312 1.86 24.17 31.16
C LEU A 312 2.62 22.85 31.37
N ASP A 313 2.38 21.88 30.49
CA ASP A 313 3.16 20.64 30.36
C ASP A 313 4.60 20.95 29.91
N ARG A 314 5.60 20.53 30.69
CA ARG A 314 7.03 20.75 30.39
C ARG A 314 7.85 19.51 30.65
N CYS A 315 8.87 19.31 29.82
CA CYS A 315 9.88 18.30 30.06
C CYS A 315 10.91 18.81 31.06
N VAL A 316 11.26 17.99 32.05
CA VAL A 316 12.34 18.30 32.99
C VAL A 316 13.58 17.46 32.65
N VAL A 317 14.72 18.12 32.46
CA VAL A 317 16.01 17.47 32.20
C VAL A 317 17.04 17.99 33.20
N ASN A 318 17.53 17.12 34.10
CA ASN A 318 18.50 17.49 35.13
C ASN A 318 18.07 18.72 35.97
N GLY A 319 16.78 18.84 36.27
CA GLY A 319 16.21 19.97 37.01
C GLY A 319 16.04 21.27 36.20
N GLN A 320 16.26 21.24 34.89
CA GLN A 320 15.98 22.35 33.97
C GLN A 320 14.74 22.06 33.14
N TYR A 321 13.88 23.07 32.96
CA TYR A 321 12.68 22.96 32.16
C TYR A 321 12.98 23.10 30.65
N ALA A 322 12.33 22.28 29.84
CA ALA A 322 12.31 22.33 28.39
C ALA A 322 10.86 22.28 27.87
N ASN A 323 10.53 23.17 26.94
CA ASN A 323 9.19 23.29 26.36
C ASN A 323 9.09 22.49 25.04
N ASN A 324 9.42 21.20 25.09
CA ASN A 324 9.50 20.35 23.90
C ASN A 324 8.54 19.15 23.96
N THR A 325 7.41 19.27 24.66
CA THR A 325 6.41 18.20 24.73
C THR A 325 5.80 17.89 23.36
N VAL A 326 5.37 16.64 23.21
CA VAL A 326 4.76 16.11 21.99
C VAL A 326 3.46 15.39 22.33
N ALA A 327 2.45 15.54 21.48
CA ALA A 327 1.33 14.62 21.47
C ALA A 327 1.76 13.35 20.74
N VAL A 328 1.43 12.20 21.30
CA VAL A 328 1.88 10.89 20.81
C VAL A 328 0.69 9.95 20.71
N THR A 329 0.68 9.16 19.64
CA THR A 329 -0.17 7.99 19.52
C THR A 329 0.63 6.87 18.86
N TYR A 330 0.04 5.69 18.77
CA TYR A 330 0.58 4.58 18.03
C TYR A 330 -0.44 4.15 17.00
N LEU A 331 -0.06 4.22 15.72
CA LEU A 331 -0.85 3.70 14.60
C LEU A 331 -0.06 2.53 14.03
N PHE A 332 -0.69 1.37 13.92
CA PHE A 332 -0.07 0.12 13.45
C PHE A 332 1.16 -0.31 14.25
N GLY A 333 1.24 0.08 15.53
CA GLY A 333 2.41 -0.13 16.37
C GLY A 333 3.59 0.82 16.06
N GLU A 334 3.42 1.74 15.11
CA GLU A 334 4.37 2.79 14.77
C GLU A 334 4.04 4.06 15.57
N ARG A 335 5.06 4.67 16.18
CA ARG A 335 4.90 5.87 16.99
C ARG A 335 4.68 7.08 16.08
N VAL A 336 3.55 7.74 16.24
CA VAL A 336 3.22 8.99 15.53
C VAL A 336 3.20 10.11 16.55
N GLU A 337 3.94 11.19 16.26
CA GLU A 337 4.01 12.34 17.16
C GLU A 337 3.89 13.67 16.42
N PHE A 338 3.27 14.64 17.10
CA PHE A 338 3.27 16.04 16.70
C PHE A 338 3.73 16.91 17.87
N THR A 339 4.46 17.98 17.58
CA THR A 339 4.89 18.92 18.62
C THR A 339 3.69 19.60 19.26
N CYS A 340 3.76 19.90 20.55
CA CYS A 340 2.73 20.68 21.28
C CYS A 340 2.75 22.17 20.89
N SER A 341 2.60 22.47 19.61
CA SER A 341 2.52 23.80 19.03
C SER A 341 1.16 24.01 18.40
N ASP A 342 0.66 25.25 18.42
CA ASP A 342 -0.56 25.58 17.70
C ASP A 342 -0.31 25.54 16.18
N TYR A 343 -1.00 24.64 15.49
CA TYR A 343 -0.98 24.55 14.03
C TYR A 343 -2.01 25.48 13.37
N GLY A 344 -2.71 26.29 14.19
CA GLY A 344 -3.71 27.24 13.76
C GLY A 344 -4.99 26.57 13.24
N SER A 345 -5.97 27.38 12.86
CA SER A 345 -7.18 26.87 12.21
C SER A 345 -6.84 26.21 10.87
N PRO A 346 -7.41 25.03 10.55
CA PRO A 346 -8.48 24.35 11.28
C PRO A 346 -8.01 23.28 12.29
N HIS A 347 -6.70 23.13 12.49
CA HIS A 347 -6.14 22.02 13.27
C HIS A 347 -6.11 22.29 14.78
N GLY A 348 -5.69 23.49 15.19
CA GLY A 348 -5.47 23.86 16.58
C GLY A 348 -4.21 23.22 17.19
N ASN A 349 -4.16 23.19 18.53
CA ASN A 349 -3.05 22.59 19.27
C ASN A 349 -3.36 21.11 19.58
N PRO A 350 -2.49 20.15 19.22
CA PRO A 350 -2.67 18.72 19.51
C PRO A 350 -2.52 18.41 21.01
N CYS A 351 -2.02 19.33 21.82
CA CYS A 351 -1.92 19.19 23.27
C CYS A 351 -2.94 20.11 23.95
N ASN A 352 -3.58 19.64 25.01
CA ASN A 352 -4.51 20.46 25.78
C ASN A 352 -3.72 21.49 26.60
N VAL A 353 -4.08 22.76 26.47
CA VAL A 353 -3.49 23.85 27.25
C VAL A 353 -4.40 24.14 28.43
N GLY A 354 -4.07 23.60 29.62
CA GLY A 354 -4.79 23.89 30.87
C GLY A 354 -4.22 23.15 32.09
N PRO A 355 -4.53 23.58 33.32
CA PRO A 355 -4.05 22.93 34.54
C PRO A 355 -4.69 21.54 34.71
N GLY A 356 -3.90 20.47 34.83
CA GLY A 356 -4.43 19.10 34.95
C GLY A 356 -3.47 18.02 34.44
N ALA A 357 -4.00 16.82 34.18
CA ALA A 357 -3.22 15.70 33.63
C ALA A 357 -2.77 15.97 32.18
N ASP A 358 -1.58 15.48 31.82
CA ASP A 358 -0.98 15.59 30.48
C ASP A 358 -1.89 14.92 29.45
N THR A 359 -2.74 15.71 28.80
CA THR A 359 -3.78 15.22 27.91
C THR A 359 -3.60 15.82 26.52
N CYS A 360 -3.76 14.97 25.52
CA CYS A 360 -3.74 15.39 24.14
C CYS A 360 -5.16 15.75 23.67
N ASN A 361 -5.24 16.75 22.79
CA ASN A 361 -6.45 17.06 22.04
C ASN A 361 -6.56 16.08 20.86
N LEU A 362 -7.24 14.96 21.10
CA LEU A 362 -7.40 13.91 20.09
C LEU A 362 -8.04 14.43 18.80
N ALA A 363 -8.97 15.39 18.88
CA ALA A 363 -9.62 15.95 17.70
C ALA A 363 -8.65 16.79 16.84
N ALA A 364 -7.80 17.60 17.46
CA ALA A 364 -6.74 18.33 16.77
C ALA A 364 -5.72 17.36 16.14
N PHE A 365 -5.33 16.32 16.87
CA PHE A 365 -4.43 15.27 16.35
C PHE A 365 -5.03 14.55 15.14
N GLN A 366 -6.29 14.11 15.24
CA GLN A 366 -7.03 13.49 14.12
C GLN A 366 -7.17 14.46 12.94
N SER A 367 -7.36 15.76 13.20
CA SER A 367 -7.40 16.80 12.17
C SER A 367 -6.07 16.90 11.41
N LEU A 368 -4.93 16.82 12.11
CA LEU A 368 -3.60 16.76 11.47
C LEU A 368 -3.46 15.50 10.62
N CYS A 369 -3.80 14.32 11.15
CA CYS A 369 -3.71 13.05 10.42
C CYS A 369 -4.67 12.92 9.23
N SER A 370 -5.67 13.79 9.13
CA SER A 370 -6.59 13.87 7.99
C SER A 370 -6.33 15.08 7.10
N SER A 371 -5.20 15.78 7.28
CA SER A 371 -4.85 16.96 6.49
C SER A 371 -3.90 16.64 5.32
N PRO A 372 -3.95 17.39 4.21
CA PRO A 372 -3.03 17.21 3.09
C PRO A 372 -1.56 17.36 3.47
N THR A 373 -1.26 18.21 4.45
CA THR A 373 0.10 18.52 4.87
C THR A 373 0.71 17.41 5.75
N PHE A 374 -0.09 16.84 6.66
CA PHE A 374 0.43 16.01 7.75
C PHE A 374 0.02 14.53 7.68
N ALA A 375 -0.97 14.16 6.87
CA ALA A 375 -1.49 12.79 6.83
C ALA A 375 -0.44 11.72 6.49
N GLN A 376 0.61 12.08 5.74
CA GLN A 376 1.73 11.16 5.46
C GLN A 376 2.52 10.72 6.70
N TYR A 377 2.49 11.51 7.77
CA TYR A 377 3.20 11.21 9.02
C TYR A 377 2.38 10.29 9.95
N CYS A 378 1.15 9.95 9.57
CA CYS A 378 0.24 9.12 10.36
C CYS A 378 0.01 7.73 9.75
N LEU A 379 0.97 7.25 8.95
CA LEU A 379 0.89 5.96 8.27
C LEU A 379 1.84 4.94 8.85
#